data_AF-A0A7S1YM33-F1
#
_entry.id   AF-A0A7S1YM33-F1
#
_cell.length_a   1.000
_cell.length_b   1.000
_cell.length_c   1.000
_cell.angle_alpha   90.00
_cell.angle_beta   90.00
_cell.angle_gamma   90.00
#
_symmetry.space_group_name_H-M   'P 1'
#
loop_
_entity.id
_entity.type
_entity.pdbx_description
1 polymer ?
#
loop_
_entity_poly.entity_id
_entity_poly.type
_entity_poly.pdbx_seq_one_letter_code
_entity_poly.pdbx_strand_id
1 'polypeptide(L)'
;MTTPSTPLRPEPFEQFQRRRSGAYFNPERYHKKMHRFNKRRFLKVPIASFLNIPCNVEKRIRRAKRTIAKAGASDSEELMLVEMKSSKRSNLYFSFAPHVDLPKEDTEDFNGIFVSQVFDGGFTDMSRNISVMERWIADTFGESAKLSKHEYFAHYPQKPTKDGEQRTVLFARIC
;
A
#
# COMPACT_ATOMS: atom_id res chain seq x y z
N MET A 1 3.46 -49.26 -34.20
CA MET A 1 4.42 -48.86 -33.15
C MET A 1 3.88 -47.59 -32.52
N THR A 2 3.14 -47.72 -31.43
CA THR A 2 2.37 -46.65 -30.80
C THR A 2 2.95 -46.45 -29.39
N THR A 3 3.68 -45.36 -29.18
CA THR A 3 4.15 -44.96 -27.85
C THR A 3 2.96 -44.58 -26.98
N PRO A 4 2.86 -45.08 -25.73
CA PRO A 4 1.79 -44.70 -24.83
C PRO A 4 1.98 -43.27 -24.35
N SER A 5 0.92 -42.46 -24.47
CA SER A 5 0.83 -41.13 -23.87
C SER A 5 0.87 -41.28 -22.35
N THR A 6 1.98 -40.88 -21.73
CA THR A 6 2.08 -40.75 -20.28
C THR A 6 1.01 -39.76 -19.79
N PRO A 7 0.16 -40.11 -18.82
CA PRO A 7 -0.78 -39.16 -18.25
C PRO A 7 0.01 -38.07 -17.53
N LEU A 8 -0.22 -36.80 -17.93
CA LEU A 8 0.28 -35.63 -17.24
C LEU A 8 -0.12 -35.71 -15.76
N ARG A 9 0.86 -36.00 -14.91
CA ARG A 9 0.73 -35.91 -13.46
C ARG A 9 0.21 -34.50 -13.14
N PRO A 10 -0.83 -34.33 -12.30
CA PRO A 10 -1.24 -33.00 -11.90
C PRO A 10 -0.05 -32.33 -11.23
N GLU A 11 0.41 -31.23 -11.84
CA GLU A 11 1.48 -30.39 -11.31
C GLU A 11 1.16 -30.03 -9.86
N PRO A 12 2.15 -30.03 -8.94
CA PRO A 12 1.94 -29.59 -7.57
C PRO A 12 1.27 -28.22 -7.56
N PHE A 13 0.30 -28.02 -6.65
CA PHE A 13 -0.47 -26.77 -6.54
C PHE A 13 0.44 -25.51 -6.50
N GLU A 14 1.63 -25.64 -5.91
CA GLU A 14 2.69 -24.63 -5.86
C GLU A 14 3.19 -24.18 -7.26
N GLN A 15 3.26 -25.11 -8.21
CA GLN A 15 3.74 -24.85 -9.57
C GLN A 15 2.66 -24.23 -10.45
N PHE A 16 1.38 -24.52 -10.14
CA PHE A 16 0.23 -23.84 -10.73
C PHE A 16 0.15 -22.36 -10.28
N GLN A 17 0.48 -22.06 -9.02
CA GLN A 17 0.56 -20.69 -8.50
C GLN A 17 1.69 -19.87 -9.14
N ARG A 18 2.84 -20.49 -9.47
CA ARG A 18 3.97 -19.82 -10.13
C ARG A 18 3.68 -19.31 -11.54
N ARG A 19 2.74 -19.93 -12.27
CA ARG A 19 2.50 -19.63 -13.70
C ARG A 19 1.45 -18.54 -13.95
N ARG A 20 0.58 -18.25 -12.98
CA ARG A 20 -0.35 -17.11 -13.05
C ARG A 20 0.30 -15.85 -12.48
N SER A 21 1.09 -15.18 -13.32
CA SER A 21 1.24 -13.72 -13.38
C SER A 21 0.94 -12.91 -12.10
N GLY A 22 1.96 -12.34 -11.45
CA GLY A 22 1.74 -11.14 -10.64
C GLY A 22 2.77 -10.83 -9.57
N ALA A 23 3.96 -10.35 -9.96
CA ALA A 23 4.96 -9.63 -9.16
C ALA A 23 4.85 -9.68 -7.62
N TYR A 24 5.74 -10.44 -6.97
CA TYR A 24 5.99 -10.36 -5.53
C TYR A 24 6.20 -8.90 -5.10
N PHE A 25 5.81 -8.56 -3.86
CA PHE A 25 6.15 -7.26 -3.30
C PHE A 25 7.68 -7.14 -3.21
N ASN A 26 8.24 -6.08 -3.80
CA ASN A 26 9.66 -5.76 -3.71
C ASN A 26 9.90 -4.67 -2.66
N PRO A 27 10.34 -5.00 -1.44
CA PRO A 27 10.56 -4.03 -0.37
C PRO A 27 11.66 -3.01 -0.71
N GLU A 28 12.63 -3.35 -1.56
CA GLU A 28 13.75 -2.46 -1.90
C GLU A 28 13.31 -1.21 -2.66
N ARG A 29 12.15 -1.26 -3.34
CA ARG A 29 11.53 -0.09 -3.97
C ARG A 29 11.08 0.96 -2.96
N TYR A 30 10.94 0.59 -1.71
CA TYR A 30 10.37 1.43 -0.66
C TYR A 30 11.29 1.62 0.54
N HIS A 31 12.25 0.73 0.82
CA HIS A 31 13.04 0.87 2.04
C HIS A 31 14.02 2.05 1.94
N LYS A 32 13.83 3.06 2.82
CA LYS A 32 14.62 4.30 2.88
C LYS A 32 14.71 4.99 1.52
N LYS A 33 13.57 5.09 0.82
CA LYS A 33 13.46 5.70 -0.50
C LYS A 33 12.72 7.02 -0.44
N MET A 34 13.04 7.89 -1.38
CA MET A 34 12.36 9.16 -1.58
C MET A 34 11.48 9.05 -2.84
N HIS A 35 10.25 9.55 -2.73
CA HIS A 35 9.22 9.53 -3.76
C HIS A 35 8.76 10.96 -4.01
N ARG A 36 8.88 11.42 -5.25
CA ARG A 36 8.33 12.72 -5.64
C ARG A 36 6.96 12.50 -6.24
N PHE A 37 5.91 12.86 -5.50
CA PHE A 37 4.55 12.82 -6.01
C PHE A 37 4.25 14.15 -6.71
N ASN A 38 3.88 14.06 -7.98
CA ASN A 38 3.43 15.18 -8.81
C ASN A 38 2.02 14.85 -9.30
N LYS A 39 1.01 15.41 -8.64
CA LYS A 39 -0.42 15.14 -8.87
C LYS A 39 -0.71 13.63 -8.88
N ARG A 40 -0.16 12.91 -7.91
CA ARG A 40 -0.44 11.48 -7.73
C ARG A 40 -1.88 11.36 -7.23
N ARG A 41 -2.76 10.75 -8.02
CA ARG A 41 -4.20 10.72 -7.76
C ARG A 41 -4.59 9.52 -6.89
N PHE A 42 -5.42 9.78 -5.89
CA PHE A 42 -5.93 8.76 -4.99
C PHE A 42 -7.45 8.84 -4.82
N LEU A 43 -8.11 7.68 -4.80
CA LEU A 43 -9.49 7.56 -4.36
C LEU A 43 -9.51 7.50 -2.83
N LYS A 44 -10.06 8.53 -2.21
CA LYS A 44 -10.22 8.68 -0.77
C LYS A 44 -11.47 7.93 -0.30
N VAL A 45 -11.28 7.04 0.65
CA VAL A 45 -12.34 6.20 1.19
C VAL A 45 -12.36 6.33 2.71
N PRO A 46 -13.37 7.00 3.27
CA PRO A 46 -13.49 7.14 4.71
C PRO A 46 -13.81 5.78 5.35
N ILE A 47 -13.10 5.47 6.42
CA ILE A 47 -13.31 4.28 7.24
C ILE A 47 -13.61 4.69 8.68
N ALA A 48 -14.57 3.99 9.28
CA ALA A 48 -14.86 4.17 10.69
C ALA A 48 -13.79 3.44 11.50
N SER A 49 -13.27 4.07 12.54
CA SER A 49 -12.41 3.43 13.53
C SER A 49 -13.12 3.39 14.87
N PHE A 50 -13.05 2.25 15.56
CA PHE A 50 -13.50 2.10 16.94
C PHE A 50 -12.31 1.60 17.76
N LEU A 51 -11.91 2.34 18.80
CA LEU A 51 -10.72 2.04 19.61
C LEU A 51 -9.43 1.82 18.78
N ASN A 52 -9.17 2.67 17.78
CA ASN A 52 -8.03 2.55 16.83
C ASN A 52 -8.03 1.29 15.95
N ILE A 53 -9.09 0.46 16.00
CA ILE A 53 -9.29 -0.66 15.09
C ILE A 53 -10.21 -0.18 13.96
N PRO A 54 -9.75 -0.20 12.70
CA PRO A 54 -10.58 0.22 11.60
C PRO A 54 -11.64 -0.84 11.29
N CYS A 55 -12.92 -0.49 11.43
CA CYS A 55 -14.06 -1.38 11.18
C CYS A 55 -14.55 -1.25 9.74
N ASN A 56 -15.03 -2.35 9.13
CA ASN A 56 -15.53 -2.41 7.74
C ASN A 56 -14.48 -2.15 6.63
N VAL A 57 -13.19 -2.27 6.94
CA VAL A 57 -12.08 -2.03 6.01
C VAL A 57 -12.17 -2.92 4.77
N GLU A 58 -12.39 -4.21 4.94
CA GLU A 58 -12.41 -5.16 3.82
C GLU A 58 -13.51 -4.82 2.80
N LYS A 59 -14.73 -4.52 3.27
CA LYS A 59 -15.85 -4.11 2.43
C LYS A 59 -15.55 -2.81 1.68
N ARG A 60 -14.89 -1.86 2.34
CA ARG A 60 -14.50 -0.55 1.77
C ARG A 60 -13.39 -0.71 0.72
N ILE A 61 -12.35 -1.50 1.01
CA ILE A 61 -11.30 -1.89 0.03
C ILE A 61 -11.94 -2.51 -1.20
N ARG A 62 -12.81 -3.52 -1.02
CA ARG A 62 -13.44 -4.24 -2.13
C ARG A 62 -14.34 -3.35 -2.98
N ARG A 63 -14.98 -2.35 -2.37
CA ARG A 63 -15.78 -1.35 -3.10
C ARG A 63 -14.88 -0.42 -3.90
N ALA A 64 -13.85 0.14 -3.28
CA ALA A 64 -12.88 1.04 -3.90
C ALA A 64 -12.24 0.42 -5.15
N LYS A 65 -11.73 -0.80 -5.01
CA LYS A 65 -11.15 -1.55 -6.13
C LYS A 65 -12.14 -1.81 -7.26
N ARG A 66 -13.38 -2.16 -6.93
CA ARG A 66 -14.43 -2.35 -7.95
C ARG A 66 -14.74 -1.05 -8.68
N THR A 67 -14.73 0.09 -8.00
CA THR A 67 -14.87 1.41 -8.63
C THR A 67 -13.72 1.67 -9.60
N ILE A 68 -12.47 1.51 -9.15
CA ILE A 68 -11.28 1.74 -9.96
C ILE A 68 -11.26 0.81 -11.18
N ALA A 69 -11.50 -0.50 -10.97
CA ALA A 69 -11.50 -1.48 -12.05
C ALA A 69 -12.61 -1.24 -13.07
N LYS A 70 -13.83 -0.91 -12.63
CA LYS A 70 -14.95 -0.59 -13.54
C LYS A 70 -14.68 0.65 -14.38
N ALA A 71 -13.92 1.61 -13.84
CA ALA A 71 -13.52 2.81 -14.56
C ALA A 71 -12.31 2.57 -15.49
N GLY A 72 -11.72 1.37 -15.50
CA GLY A 72 -10.47 1.11 -16.24
C GLY A 72 -9.27 1.86 -15.66
N ALA A 73 -9.35 2.31 -14.41
CA ALA A 73 -8.38 3.21 -13.79
C ALA A 73 -7.31 2.47 -12.95
N SER A 74 -7.06 1.19 -13.20
CA SER A 74 -6.08 0.44 -12.42
C SER A 74 -4.67 1.01 -12.58
N ASP A 75 -4.04 1.36 -11.47
CA ASP A 75 -2.65 1.83 -11.44
C ASP A 75 -1.67 0.65 -11.37
N SER A 76 -0.49 0.78 -11.96
CA SER A 76 0.51 -0.30 -11.99
C SER A 76 1.11 -0.62 -10.61
N GLU A 77 1.12 0.36 -9.70
CA GLU A 77 1.66 0.18 -8.35
C GLU A 77 0.59 -0.25 -7.33
N GLU A 78 -0.69 -0.03 -7.62
CA GLU A 78 -1.84 -0.32 -6.74
C GLU A 78 -1.59 0.11 -5.27
N LEU A 79 -1.09 1.33 -5.08
CA LEU A 79 -0.80 1.86 -3.75
C LEU A 79 -2.09 2.03 -2.96
N MET A 80 -2.21 1.26 -1.88
CA MET A 80 -3.17 1.51 -0.81
C MET A 80 -2.44 2.16 0.35
N LEU A 81 -2.90 3.32 0.79
CA LEU A 81 -2.34 4.09 1.90
C LEU A 81 -3.42 4.24 2.99
N VAL A 82 -3.03 4.06 4.25
CA VAL A 82 -3.93 4.27 5.40
C VAL A 82 -3.51 5.52 6.15
N GLU A 83 -4.35 6.54 6.19
CA GLU A 83 -4.12 7.73 7.02
C GLU A 83 -4.49 7.42 8.47
N MET A 84 -3.48 7.47 9.34
CA MET A 84 -3.63 7.28 10.77
C MET A 84 -4.10 8.58 11.46
N LYS A 85 -5.40 8.88 11.32
CA LYS A 85 -6.08 9.93 12.09
C LYS A 85 -6.57 9.41 13.45
N SER A 86 -6.84 10.36 14.36
CA SER A 86 -7.39 10.18 15.72
C SER A 86 -8.53 9.14 15.81
N SER A 87 -8.73 8.59 17.02
CA SER A 87 -9.48 7.38 17.41
C SER A 87 -10.87 7.12 16.82
N LYS A 88 -11.46 8.05 16.06
CA LYS A 88 -12.83 7.98 15.54
C LYS A 88 -12.95 7.89 14.01
N ARG A 89 -11.95 8.32 13.23
CA ARG A 89 -12.01 8.27 11.76
C ARG A 89 -10.62 8.14 11.14
N SER A 90 -10.49 7.28 10.14
CA SER A 90 -9.31 7.16 9.29
C SER A 90 -9.74 7.19 7.82
N ASN A 91 -8.80 7.41 6.90
CA ASN A 91 -9.07 7.34 5.47
C ASN A 91 -8.15 6.32 4.80
N LEU A 92 -8.68 5.58 3.84
CA LEU A 92 -7.89 4.79 2.89
C LEU A 92 -7.75 5.59 1.61
N TYR A 93 -6.56 5.59 1.02
CA TYR A 93 -6.30 6.20 -0.28
C TYR A 93 -5.83 5.10 -1.23
N PHE A 94 -6.51 4.96 -2.37
CA PHE A 94 -6.14 3.99 -3.40
C PHE A 94 -5.64 4.73 -4.63
N SER A 95 -4.40 4.49 -5.04
CA SER A 95 -3.90 5.07 -6.29
C SER A 95 -4.71 4.54 -7.47
N PHE A 96 -4.93 5.42 -8.43
CA PHE A 96 -5.58 5.07 -9.69
C PHE A 96 -4.88 5.78 -10.85
N ALA A 97 -5.10 5.27 -12.05
CA ALA A 97 -4.40 5.72 -13.24
C ALA A 97 -4.74 7.18 -13.55
N PRO A 98 -3.75 8.02 -13.89
CA PRO A 98 -3.94 9.46 -14.03
C PRO A 98 -4.87 9.86 -15.18
N HIS A 99 -5.06 8.98 -16.17
CA HIS A 99 -5.83 9.22 -17.39
C HIS A 99 -7.34 8.99 -17.23
N VAL A 100 -7.81 8.54 -16.07
CA VAL A 100 -9.24 8.33 -15.79
C VAL A 100 -9.69 9.30 -14.71
N ASP A 101 -10.82 9.97 -14.94
CA ASP A 101 -11.46 10.80 -13.94
C ASP A 101 -12.49 10.01 -13.13
N LEU A 102 -12.32 10.02 -11.82
CA LEU A 102 -13.32 9.59 -10.84
C LEU A 102 -13.99 10.83 -10.23
N PRO A 103 -15.17 10.71 -9.60
CA PRO A 103 -15.86 11.83 -8.97
C PRO A 103 -14.94 12.62 -8.03
N LYS A 104 -14.81 13.93 -8.25
CA LYS A 104 -13.84 14.78 -7.54
C LYS A 104 -14.00 14.74 -6.02
N GLU A 105 -15.24 14.56 -5.57
CA GLU A 105 -15.65 14.50 -4.16
C GLU A 105 -15.00 13.33 -3.40
N ASP A 106 -14.64 12.27 -4.14
CA ASP A 106 -14.02 11.06 -3.61
C ASP A 106 -12.53 10.97 -3.93
N THR A 107 -11.92 11.98 -4.58
CA THR A 107 -10.52 11.94 -5.01
C THR A 107 -9.65 12.99 -4.34
N GLU A 108 -8.39 12.67 -4.11
CA GLU A 108 -7.40 13.58 -3.55
C GLU A 108 -6.06 13.45 -4.30
N ASP A 109 -5.42 14.59 -4.59
CA ASP A 109 -4.15 14.65 -5.30
C ASP A 109 -3.02 14.91 -4.31
N PHE A 110 -2.06 14.00 -4.25
CA PHE A 110 -0.88 14.16 -3.40
C PHE A 110 0.25 14.81 -4.19
N ASN A 111 0.85 15.84 -3.59
CA ASN A 111 1.94 16.63 -4.13
C ASN A 111 3.01 16.83 -3.08
N GLY A 112 4.28 16.62 -3.46
CA GLY A 112 5.42 16.86 -2.58
C GLY A 112 6.44 15.73 -2.59
N ILE A 113 7.35 15.80 -1.63
CA ILE A 113 8.38 14.79 -1.42
C ILE A 113 7.92 13.91 -0.26
N PHE A 114 7.84 12.63 -0.52
CA PHE A 114 7.54 11.60 0.45
C PHE A 114 8.78 10.75 0.64
N VAL A 115 8.99 10.25 1.84
CA VAL A 115 9.95 9.19 2.10
C VAL A 115 9.22 7.96 2.57
N SER A 116 9.77 6.80 2.27
CA SER A 116 9.23 5.54 2.74
C SER A 116 10.26 4.68 3.44
N GLN A 117 9.79 3.85 4.35
CA GLN A 117 10.58 2.85 5.03
C GLN A 117 9.77 1.57 5.19
N VAL A 118 10.42 0.43 4.93
CA VAL A 118 9.82 -0.90 5.07
C VAL A 118 10.19 -1.46 6.45
N PHE A 119 9.19 -2.01 7.11
CA PHE A 119 9.27 -2.69 8.38
C PHE A 119 8.70 -4.11 8.24
N ASP A 120 9.30 -5.05 8.95
CA ASP A 120 8.74 -6.38 9.07
C ASP A 120 7.63 -6.37 10.13
N GLY A 121 6.59 -7.18 9.93
CA GLY A 121 5.44 -7.25 10.81
C GLY A 121 4.23 -6.43 10.33
N GLY A 122 3.14 -6.60 11.08
CA GLY A 122 1.83 -6.03 10.78
C GLY A 122 1.55 -4.70 11.48
N PHE A 123 0.27 -4.35 11.57
CA PHE A 123 -0.21 -3.12 12.22
C PHE A 123 0.12 -3.04 13.73
N THR A 124 0.38 -4.17 14.39
CA THR A 124 0.68 -4.23 15.84
C THR A 124 1.93 -3.42 16.22
N ASP A 125 2.93 -3.39 15.35
CA ASP A 125 4.21 -2.71 15.60
C ASP A 125 4.23 -1.25 15.11
N MET A 126 3.07 -0.72 14.69
CA MET A 126 2.96 0.56 14.01
C MET A 126 3.52 1.73 14.83
N SER A 127 3.20 1.80 16.13
CA SER A 127 3.71 2.86 17.02
C SER A 127 5.25 2.86 17.11
N ARG A 128 5.84 1.67 17.25
CA ARG A 128 7.30 1.50 17.25
C ARG A 128 7.89 1.87 15.89
N ASN A 129 7.28 1.42 14.80
CA ASN A 129 7.77 1.67 13.44
C ASN A 129 7.73 3.16 13.08
N ILE A 130 6.69 3.88 13.53
CA ILE A 130 6.61 5.34 13.42
C ILE A 130 7.81 5.96 14.14
N SER A 131 8.04 5.67 15.42
CA SER A 131 9.18 6.23 16.18
C SER A 131 10.54 5.97 15.53
N VAL A 132 10.73 4.79 14.92
CA VAL A 132 11.96 4.46 14.16
C VAL A 132 12.08 5.30 12.90
N MET A 133 10.98 5.49 12.17
CA MET A 133 10.94 6.35 10.98
C MET A 133 11.19 7.81 11.33
N GLU A 134 10.61 8.31 12.42
CA GLU A 134 10.82 9.68 12.92
C GLU A 134 12.30 9.95 13.18
N ARG A 135 12.96 9.03 13.89
CA ARG A 135 14.40 9.11 14.16
C ARG A 135 15.22 9.09 12.87
N TRP A 136 14.94 8.15 11.96
CA TRP A 136 15.65 8.06 10.69
C TRP A 136 15.53 9.35 9.87
N ILE A 137 14.35 9.96 9.84
CA ILE A 137 14.10 11.23 9.12
C ILE A 137 14.88 12.38 9.77
N ALA A 138 14.83 12.50 11.10
CA ALA A 138 15.58 13.52 11.83
C ALA A 138 17.10 13.39 11.59
N ASP A 139 17.63 12.17 11.62
CA ASP A 139 19.05 11.89 11.39
C ASP A 139 19.48 12.18 9.93
N THR A 140 18.60 11.94 8.96
CA THR A 140 18.93 12.03 7.53
C THR A 140 18.69 13.43 6.95
N PHE A 141 17.63 14.11 7.39
CA PHE A 141 17.16 15.37 6.80
C PHE A 141 17.18 16.55 7.79
N GLY A 142 17.53 16.31 9.06
CA GLY A 142 17.59 17.31 10.12
C GLY A 142 16.24 17.58 10.81
N GLU A 143 16.28 18.21 11.98
CA GLU A 143 15.10 18.52 12.81
C GLU A 143 14.06 19.43 12.14
N SER A 144 14.45 20.11 11.05
CA SER A 144 13.57 20.98 10.26
C SER A 144 12.61 20.19 9.35
N ALA A 145 12.90 18.91 9.09
CA ALA A 145 11.97 17.98 8.45
C ALA A 145 10.82 17.67 9.42
N LYS A 146 9.94 18.66 9.62
CA LYS A 146 8.78 18.56 10.50
C LYS A 146 7.82 17.55 9.89
N LEU A 147 7.76 16.38 10.52
CA LEU A 147 6.68 15.44 10.32
C LEU A 147 5.39 16.12 10.71
N SER A 148 4.51 16.34 9.74
CA SER A 148 3.14 16.60 10.09
C SER A 148 2.65 15.30 10.76
N LYS A 149 2.27 15.38 12.04
CA LYS A 149 1.84 14.22 12.87
C LYS A 149 0.66 13.43 12.29
N HIS A 150 0.16 13.81 11.10
CA HIS A 150 -1.06 13.36 10.48
C HIS A 150 -0.85 12.66 9.13
N GLU A 151 0.40 12.52 8.65
CA GLU A 151 0.70 12.03 7.29
C GLU A 151 1.50 10.72 7.25
N TYR A 152 1.41 9.88 8.30
CA TYR A 152 1.90 8.50 8.20
C TYR A 152 0.92 7.64 7.44
N PHE A 153 1.35 7.16 6.28
CA PHE A 153 0.57 6.25 5.47
C PHE A 153 1.17 4.85 5.51
N ALA A 154 0.39 3.88 5.98
CA ALA A 154 0.78 2.48 5.90
C ALA A 154 0.34 1.88 4.56
N HIS A 155 1.28 1.37 3.77
CA HIS A 155 1.00 0.48 2.65
C HIS A 155 1.12 -0.98 3.10
N TYR A 156 0.02 -1.70 2.95
CA TYR A 156 -0.05 -3.14 3.14
C TYR A 156 0.06 -3.82 1.78
N PRO A 157 1.23 -4.40 1.45
CA PRO A 157 1.34 -5.20 0.25
C PRO A 157 0.38 -6.38 0.38
N GLN A 158 -0.57 -6.45 -0.53
CA GLN A 158 -1.52 -7.58 -0.58
C GLN A 158 -0.83 -8.87 -1.02
N LYS A 159 0.35 -8.73 -1.63
CA LYS A 159 1.15 -9.83 -2.10
C LYS A 159 2.22 -10.12 -1.05
N PRO A 160 2.37 -11.39 -0.65
CA PRO A 160 3.48 -11.76 0.19
C PRO A 160 4.78 -11.42 -0.54
N THR A 161 5.80 -11.16 0.25
CA THR A 161 7.16 -11.08 -0.23
C THR A 161 7.65 -12.48 -0.65
N LYS A 162 8.80 -12.56 -1.30
CA LYS A 162 9.34 -13.86 -1.78
C LYS A 162 9.55 -14.88 -0.65
N ASP A 163 9.76 -14.39 0.57
CA ASP A 163 9.95 -15.13 1.82
C ASP A 163 8.64 -15.37 2.60
N GLY A 164 7.49 -14.89 2.13
CA GLY A 164 6.18 -15.14 2.76
C GLY A 164 5.86 -14.25 3.97
N GLU A 165 6.75 -13.34 4.34
CA GLU A 165 6.59 -12.45 5.49
C GLU A 165 5.64 -11.28 5.20
N GLN A 166 4.92 -10.84 6.23
CA GLN A 166 4.15 -9.59 6.15
C GLN A 166 5.09 -8.41 6.38
N ARG A 167 5.03 -7.44 5.47
CA ARG A 167 5.77 -6.19 5.58
C ARG A 167 4.81 -5.01 5.60
N THR A 168 5.17 -4.00 6.36
CA THR A 168 4.46 -2.72 6.40
C THR A 168 5.38 -1.66 5.82
N VAL A 169 4.90 -0.88 4.86
CA VAL A 169 5.64 0.30 4.38
C VAL A 169 5.02 1.53 5.00
N LEU A 170 5.82 2.34 5.67
CA LEU A 170 5.39 3.67 6.09
C LEU A 170 5.84 4.69 5.07
N PHE A 171 4.95 5.60 4.71
CA PHE A 171 5.28 6.82 4.00
C PHE A 171 5.09 8.00 4.93
N ALA A 172 6.00 8.97 4.85
CA ALA A 172 5.88 10.26 5.50
C ALA A 172 6.20 11.36 4.48
N ARG A 173 5.50 12.47 4.56
CA ARG A 173 5.82 13.66 3.78
C ARG A 173 6.94 14.43 4.45
N ILE A 174 7.90 14.89 3.66
CA ILE A 174 8.93 15.84 4.09
C ILE A 174 8.56 17.21 3.51
N CYS A 175 8.45 18.20 4.40
CA CYS A 175 8.18 19.59 4.06
C CYS A 175 9.48 20.41 4.11
#